data_AF-A0AAV2N7V6-F1
#
_entry.id   AF-A0AAV2N7V6-F1
#
_cell.length_a   1.000
_cell.length_b   1.000
_cell.length_c   1.000
_cell.angle_alpha   90.00
_cell.angle_beta   90.00
_cell.angle_gamma   90.00
#
_symmetry.space_group_name_H-M   'P 1'
#
loop_
_entity.id
_entity.type
_entity.pdbx_description
1 polymer ?
#
loop_
_entity_poly.entity_id
_entity_poly.type
_entity_poly.pdbx_seq_one_letter_code
_entity_poly.pdbx_strand_id
1 'polypeptide(L)'
;MEWENQYPDYPWKTYVEPKILFVLRQVFEAAIAQPPPKGIAESPQSRAVYAADLMLEWRDSEMQPKLLEINFTPDCQRACEYYPDFYNDIFKCLFLNIENPEIFHTLD
;
A
#
# COMPACT_ATOMS: atom_id res chain seq x y z
N MET A 1 21.54 -5.97 5.78
CA MET A 1 22.03 -5.65 4.42
C MET A 1 21.08 -4.60 3.88
N GLU A 2 21.59 -3.43 3.53
CA GLU A 2 20.75 -2.33 3.03
C GLU A 2 20.50 -2.52 1.53
N TRP A 3 19.26 -2.22 1.09
CA TRP A 3 18.80 -2.42 -0.29
C TRP A 3 19.76 -1.85 -1.35
N GLU A 4 20.20 -0.61 -1.14
CA GLU A 4 21.03 0.15 -2.08
C GLU A 4 22.40 -0.51 -2.32
N ASN A 5 22.91 -1.27 -1.35
CA ASN A 5 24.17 -2.00 -1.52
C ASN A 5 23.99 -3.26 -2.36
N GLN A 6 22.80 -3.86 -2.36
CA GLN A 6 22.50 -5.08 -3.10
C GLN A 6 22.01 -4.77 -4.53
N TYR A 7 21.25 -3.69 -4.71
CA TYR A 7 20.63 -3.31 -5.98
C TYR A 7 20.87 -1.83 -6.32
N PRO A 8 22.14 -1.42 -6.55
CA PRO A 8 22.49 -0.01 -6.75
C PRO A 8 21.83 0.63 -7.99
N ASP A 9 21.51 -0.18 -9.00
CA ASP A 9 20.84 0.29 -10.22
C ASP A 9 19.31 0.38 -10.08
N TYR A 10 18.75 -0.06 -8.95
CA TYR A 10 17.31 -0.14 -8.68
C TYR A 10 16.97 0.55 -7.35
N PRO A 11 17.24 1.87 -7.21
CA PRO A 11 17.03 2.58 -5.96
C PRO A 11 15.57 2.47 -5.49
N TRP A 12 15.37 2.20 -4.19
CA TRP A 12 14.03 1.86 -3.68
C TRP A 12 13.02 2.99 -3.94
N LYS A 13 13.35 4.21 -3.47
CA LYS A 13 12.45 5.37 -3.47
C LYS A 13 12.10 5.89 -4.86
N THR A 14 13.04 5.84 -5.79
CA THR A 14 12.87 6.47 -7.11
C THR A 14 12.57 5.48 -8.23
N TYR A 15 12.73 4.18 -7.99
CA TYR A 15 12.51 3.15 -9.01
C TYR A 15 11.48 2.08 -8.60
N VAL A 16 11.62 1.46 -7.42
CA VAL A 16 10.79 0.30 -7.03
C VAL A 16 9.47 0.74 -6.39
N GLU A 17 9.54 1.61 -5.39
CA GLU A 17 8.39 2.09 -4.62
C GLU A 17 7.32 2.76 -5.51
N PRO A 18 7.65 3.63 -6.48
CA PRO A 18 6.64 4.21 -7.36
C PRO A 18 5.87 3.16 -8.19
N LYS A 19 6.51 2.06 -8.58
CA LYS A 19 5.84 0.96 -9.29
C LYS A 19 4.89 0.20 -8.36
N ILE A 20 5.26 0.02 -7.09
CA ILE A 20 4.38 -0.58 -6.08
C ILE A 20 3.15 0.30 -5.87
N LEU A 21 3.35 1.60 -5.64
CA LEU A 21 2.26 2.57 -5.45
C LEU A 21 1.31 2.59 -6.67
N PHE A 22 1.86 2.53 -7.88
CA PHE A 22 1.08 2.42 -9.11
C PHE A 22 0.23 1.13 -9.17
N VAL A 23 0.77 -0.03 -8.77
CA VAL A 23 0.00 -1.27 -8.70
C VAL A 23 -1.14 -1.16 -7.68
N LEU A 24 -0.87 -0.63 -6.48
CA LEU A 24 -1.87 -0.47 -5.43
C LEU A 24 -3.01 0.45 -5.89
N ARG A 25 -2.69 1.58 -6.53
CA ARG A 25 -3.68 2.48 -7.13
C ARG A 25 -4.57 1.75 -8.13
N GLN A 26 -3.98 1.09 -9.12
CA GLN A 26 -4.74 0.41 -10.17
C GLN A 26 -5.67 -0.68 -9.64
N VAL A 27 -5.28 -1.35 -8.56
CA VAL A 27 -6.12 -2.39 -7.95
C VAL A 27 -7.39 -1.79 -7.35
N PHE A 28 -7.28 -0.67 -6.64
CA PHE A 28 -8.47 0.01 -6.11
C PHE A 28 -9.31 0.67 -7.21
N GLU A 29 -8.70 1.27 -8.24
CA GLU A 29 -9.42 1.78 -9.41
C GLU A 29 -10.22 0.67 -10.11
N ALA A 30 -9.62 -0.51 -10.31
CA ALA A 30 -10.30 -1.67 -10.87
C ALA A 30 -11.42 -2.19 -9.94
N ALA A 31 -11.18 -2.19 -8.61
CA ALA A 31 -12.16 -2.64 -7.64
C ALA A 31 -13.42 -1.76 -7.59
N ILE A 32 -13.30 -0.45 -7.85
CA ILE A 32 -14.44 0.48 -7.89
C ILE A 32 -15.08 0.63 -9.27
N ALA A 33 -14.50 0.03 -10.32
CA ALA A 33 -14.95 0.19 -11.71
C ALA A 33 -16.30 -0.49 -12.01
N GLN A 34 -16.82 -1.32 -11.09
CA GLN A 34 -18.09 -2.02 -11.24
C GLN A 34 -18.96 -1.79 -10.01
N PRO A 35 -20.30 -1.72 -10.16
CA PRO A 35 -21.19 -1.63 -9.01
C PRO A 35 -21.16 -2.93 -8.17
N PRO A 36 -21.53 -2.85 -6.88
CA PRO A 36 -21.76 -4.04 -6.07
C PRO A 36 -22.79 -4.99 -6.72
N PRO A 37 -22.64 -6.32 -6.59
CA PRO A 37 -21.64 -7.01 -5.76
C PRO A 37 -20.31 -7.29 -6.47
N LYS A 38 -20.12 -6.83 -7.71
CA LYS A 38 -18.90 -7.13 -8.49
C LYS A 38 -17.72 -6.23 -8.13
N GLY A 39 -18.00 -5.01 -7.68
CA GLY A 39 -17.00 -4.07 -7.19
C GLY A 39 -17.34 -3.52 -5.81
N ILE A 40 -16.47 -2.63 -5.35
CA ILE A 40 -16.56 -1.95 -4.06
C ILE A 40 -17.21 -0.57 -4.30
N ALA A 41 -18.22 -0.24 -3.49
CA ALA A 41 -18.86 1.08 -3.54
C ALA A 41 -18.39 1.98 -2.40
N GLU A 42 -18.45 3.29 -2.66
CA GLU A 42 -18.26 4.31 -1.63
C GLU A 42 -19.37 4.24 -0.58
N SER A 43 -19.01 4.47 0.68
CA SER A 43 -19.93 4.72 1.77
C SER A 43 -19.34 5.81 2.67
N PRO A 44 -20.01 6.97 2.85
CA PRO A 44 -19.49 8.06 3.67
C PRO A 44 -19.22 7.66 5.13
N GLN A 45 -19.94 6.66 5.63
CA GLN A 45 -19.83 6.14 6.99
C GLN A 45 -18.78 5.03 7.14
N SER A 46 -18.12 4.63 6.05
CA SER A 46 -17.18 3.51 6.04
C SER A 46 -15.74 4.00 5.90
N ARG A 47 -14.84 3.32 6.59
CA ARG A 47 -13.38 3.44 6.47
C ARG A 47 -12.81 2.03 6.51
N ALA A 48 -11.71 1.79 5.80
CA ALA A 48 -11.12 0.47 5.70
C ALA A 48 -9.60 0.56 5.70
N VAL A 49 -8.98 -0.43 6.32
CA VAL A 49 -7.54 -0.69 6.25
C VAL A 49 -7.38 -2.04 5.59
N TYR A 50 -6.50 -2.08 4.59
CA TYR A 50 -6.13 -3.29 3.87
C TYR A 50 -4.63 -3.49 3.99
N ALA A 51 -4.19 -4.74 4.09
CA ALA A 51 -2.80 -5.10 3.86
C ALA A 51 -2.68 -5.71 2.46
N ALA A 52 -1.60 -5.37 1.76
CA ALA A 52 -1.28 -5.92 0.45
C ALA A 52 0.01 -6.73 0.56
N ASP A 53 -0.07 -8.00 0.21
CA ASP A 53 1.09 -8.87 0.10
C ASP A 53 1.61 -8.82 -1.33
N LEU A 54 2.90 -8.54 -1.47
CA LEU A 54 3.55 -8.36 -2.76
C LEU A 54 4.91 -9.02 -2.80
N MET A 55 5.30 -9.45 -4.00
CA MET A 55 6.66 -9.91 -4.30
C MET A 55 7.29 -9.02 -5.36
N LEU A 56 8.62 -8.99 -5.37
CA LEU A 56 9.39 -8.40 -6.46
C LEU A 56 9.94 -9.53 -7.32
N GLU A 57 9.59 -9.50 -8.60
CA GLU A 57 10.03 -10.48 -9.59
C GLU A 57 10.97 -9.81 -10.60
N TRP A 58 12.03 -10.50 -10.98
CA TRP A 58 12.86 -10.14 -12.13
C TRP A 58 12.21 -10.63 -13.42
N ARG A 59 11.81 -9.70 -14.26
CA ARG A 59 11.40 -9.97 -15.64
C ARG A 59 12.40 -9.32 -16.58
N ASP A 60 13.17 -10.13 -17.27
CA ASP A 60 14.31 -9.69 -18.07
C ASP A 60 15.32 -8.90 -17.20
N SER A 61 15.56 -7.63 -17.53
CA SER A 61 16.41 -6.72 -16.75
C SER A 61 15.59 -5.72 -15.92
N GLU A 62 14.33 -6.00 -15.66
CA GLU A 62 13.49 -5.11 -14.84
C GLU A 62 12.89 -5.83 -13.63
N MET A 63 13.01 -5.18 -12.48
CA MET A 63 12.29 -5.57 -11.29
C MET A 63 10.84 -5.06 -11.36
N GLN A 64 9.88 -5.95 -11.15
CA GLN A 64 8.46 -5.72 -11.31
C GLN A 64 7.69 -6.19 -10.05
N PRO A 65 6.84 -5.34 -9.45
CA PRO A 65 6.01 -5.75 -8.33
C PRO A 65 4.87 -6.68 -8.79
N LYS A 66 4.64 -7.73 -8.01
CA LYS A 66 3.56 -8.71 -8.18
C LYS A 66 2.69 -8.69 -6.94
N LEU A 67 1.46 -8.19 -7.08
CA LEU A 67 0.46 -8.28 -6.04
C LEU A 67 0.01 -9.75 -5.92
N LEU A 68 0.03 -10.28 -4.70
CA LEU A 68 -0.43 -11.64 -4.39
C LEU A 68 -1.85 -11.61 -3.86
N GLU A 69 -2.07 -10.87 -2.78
CA GLU A 69 -3.36 -10.78 -2.12
C GLU A 69 -3.56 -9.43 -1.44
N ILE A 70 -4.82 -9.10 -1.19
CA ILE A 70 -5.26 -7.98 -0.39
C ILE A 70 -6.17 -8.51 0.71
N ASN A 71 -5.78 -8.27 1.96
CA ASN A 71 -6.51 -8.71 3.13
C ASN A 71 -7.26 -7.54 3.77
N PHE A 72 -8.58 -7.66 3.88
CA PHE A 72 -9.39 -6.76 4.70
C PHE A 72 -9.23 -7.13 6.18
N THR A 73 -9.16 -6.13 7.06
CA THR A 73 -8.89 -6.32 8.50
C THR A 73 -7.62 -7.13 8.77
N PRO A 74 -6.45 -6.65 8.31
CA PRO A 74 -5.21 -7.40 8.47
C PRO A 74 -4.78 -7.51 9.93
N ASP A 75 -3.99 -8.54 10.25
CA ASP A 75 -3.27 -8.61 11.51
C ASP A 75 -2.11 -7.61 11.50
N CYS A 76 -2.19 -6.60 12.36
CA CYS A 76 -1.20 -5.54 12.46
C CYS A 76 -0.24 -5.70 13.65
N GLN A 77 -0.18 -6.87 14.31
CA GLN A 77 0.69 -7.05 15.48
C GLN A 77 2.13 -6.64 15.19
N ARG A 78 2.71 -7.13 14.09
CA ARG A 78 4.08 -6.80 13.68
C ARG A 78 4.24 -5.31 13.37
N ALA A 79 3.25 -4.69 12.74
CA ALA A 79 3.30 -3.26 12.44
C ALA A 79 3.34 -2.42 13.73
N CYS A 80 2.56 -2.79 14.75
CA CYS A 80 2.60 -2.14 16.06
C CYS A 80 3.94 -2.32 16.80
N GLU A 81 4.62 -3.45 16.60
CA GLU A 81 5.94 -3.71 17.19
C GLU A 81 7.02 -2.82 16.57
N TYR A 82 6.96 -2.57 15.25
CA TYR A 82 7.92 -1.71 14.55
C TYR A 82 7.57 -0.20 14.61
N TYR A 83 6.29 0.13 14.69
CA TYR A 83 5.76 1.49 14.61
C TYR A 83 4.84 1.75 15.80
N PRO A 84 5.35 2.31 16.92
CA PRO A 84 4.58 2.49 18.15
C PRO A 84 3.28 3.30 17.98
N ASP A 85 3.26 4.25 17.04
CA ASP A 85 2.11 5.12 16.75
C ASP A 85 1.22 4.61 15.60
N PHE A 86 1.41 3.37 15.13
CA PHE A 86 0.74 2.82 13.95
C PHE A 86 -0.78 3.07 13.92
N TYR A 87 -1.51 2.66 14.97
CA TYR A 87 -2.97 2.86 15.02
C TYR A 87 -3.35 4.32 15.28
N ASN A 88 -2.52 5.10 15.99
CA ASN A 88 -2.79 6.52 16.21
C ASN A 88 -2.78 7.26 14.87
N ASP A 89 -1.80 7.00 14.02
CA ASP A 89 -1.68 7.64 12.71
C ASP A 89 -2.76 7.17 11.74
N ILE A 90 -3.10 5.88 11.74
CA ILE A 90 -4.23 5.34 10.97
C ILE A 90 -5.55 6.00 11.39
N PHE A 91 -5.84 6.09 12.69
CA PHE A 91 -7.12 6.65 13.15
C PHE A 91 -7.21 8.16 12.92
N LYS A 92 -6.10 8.89 13.08
CA LYS A 92 -6.03 10.31 12.70
C LYS A 92 -6.36 10.50 11.22
N CYS A 93 -5.79 9.69 10.34
CA CYS A 93 -6.06 9.73 8.91
C CYS A 93 -7.54 9.40 8.62
N LEU A 94 -8.03 8.24 9.08
CA LEU A 94 -9.36 7.74 8.72
C LEU A 94 -10.52 8.55 9.32
N PHE A 95 -10.38 9.04 10.56
CA PHE A 95 -11.50 9.62 11.31
C PHE A 95 -11.37 11.11 11.58
N LEU A 96 -10.16 11.66 11.56
CA LEU A 96 -9.92 13.09 11.79
C LEU A 96 -9.49 13.83 10.52
N ASN A 97 -9.28 13.12 9.41
CA ASN A 97 -8.69 13.66 8.18
C ASN A 97 -7.36 14.40 8.43
N ILE A 98 -6.56 13.89 9.38
CA ILE A 98 -5.23 14.40 9.68
C ILE A 98 -4.22 13.47 8.99
N GLU A 99 -3.55 13.99 7.96
CA GLU A 99 -2.51 13.27 7.22
C GLU A 99 -1.14 13.44 7.88
N ASN A 100 -0.32 12.38 7.80
CA ASN A 100 1.09 12.41 8.15
C ASN A 100 1.92 12.10 6.88
N PRO A 101 2.42 13.11 6.16
CA PRO A 101 3.13 12.91 4.89
C PRO A 101 4.50 12.24 5.05
N GLU A 102 5.01 12.11 6.28
CA GLU A 102 6.22 11.35 6.56
C GLU A 102 5.97 9.83 6.55
N ILE A 103 4.72 9.41 6.72
CA ILE A 103 4.31 8.00 6.88
C ILE A 103 3.41 7.54 5.72
N PHE A 104 2.51 8.42 5.25
CA PHE A 104 1.55 8.10 4.22
C PHE A 104 1.95 8.68 2.86
N HIS A 105 1.77 7.87 1.83
CA HIS A 105 1.78 8.33 0.45
C HIS A 105 0.36 8.67 0.02
N THR A 106 0.18 9.87 -0.54
CA THR A 106 -1.02 10.19 -1.31
C THR A 106 -0.87 9.58 -2.70
N LEU A 107 -1.86 8.78 -3.09
CA LEU A 107 -1.96 8.24 -4.44
C LEU A 107 -2.83 9.20 -5.27
N ASP A 108 -2.21 10.23 -5.84
CA ASP A 108 -2.83 11.05 -6.89
C ASP A 108 -2.98 10.25 -8.19
#